data_AF-V5GIP9-F1
#
_entry.id   AF-V5GIP9-F1
#
_cell.length_a   1.000
_cell.length_b   1.000
_cell.length_c   1.000
_cell.angle_alpha   90.00
_cell.angle_beta   90.00
_cell.angle_gamma   90.00
#
_symmetry.space_group_name_H-M   'P 1'
#
loop_
_entity.id
_entity.type
_entity.pdbx_description
1 polymer ?
#
loop_
_entity_poly.entity_id
_entity_poly.type
_entity_poly.pdbx_seq_one_letter_code
_entity_poly.pdbx_strand_id
1 'polypeptide(L)'
;QNPFFLQVDSILRANEYTHEFTGGSIKSYDSNQLGSNNPIEDTRSEASCLLTTGFLVGVFDGHGGGACAQVVAKRLYKYITACLLPYENLMEYVSSFTKSNPQLIQTYNDKVQFVDDIREIYSKSFLRFIKDLSESGQKRNLNIQEAMQKAFLRLDEDLSQEALP
;
A
#
# COMPACT_ATOMS: atom_id res chain seq x y z
N GLN A 1 -22.89 -0.05 -35.79
CA GLN A 1 -22.73 -0.79 -34.51
C GLN A 1 -23.83 -0.33 -33.55
N ASN A 2 -24.37 -1.23 -32.73
CA ASN A 2 -25.50 -0.93 -31.85
C ASN A 2 -25.02 -0.05 -30.66
N PRO A 3 -25.60 1.14 -30.44
CA PRO A 3 -25.15 2.10 -29.42
C PRO A 3 -25.19 1.57 -27.99
N PHE A 4 -26.07 0.60 -27.70
CA PHE A 4 -26.14 -0.04 -26.39
C PHE A 4 -24.88 -0.86 -26.06
N PHE A 5 -24.34 -1.58 -27.05
CA PHE A 5 -23.10 -2.34 -26.87
C PHE A 5 -21.91 -1.41 -26.64
N LEU A 6 -21.87 -0.24 -27.29
CA LEU A 6 -20.83 0.76 -27.09
C LEU A 6 -20.89 1.36 -25.67
N GLN A 7 -22.08 1.55 -25.12
CA GLN A 7 -22.26 2.07 -23.77
C GLN A 7 -21.80 1.05 -22.72
N VAL A 8 -22.20 -0.21 -22.85
CA VAL A 8 -21.80 -1.28 -21.92
C VAL A 8 -20.28 -1.48 -21.95
N ASP A 9 -19.68 -1.55 -23.14
CA ASP A 9 -18.23 -1.71 -23.29
C ASP A 9 -17.47 -0.52 -22.67
N SER A 10 -17.94 0.71 -22.90
CA SER A 10 -17.35 1.91 -22.28
C SER A 10 -17.36 1.84 -20.75
N ILE A 11 -18.47 1.41 -20.14
CA ILE A 11 -18.60 1.29 -18.68
C ILE A 11 -17.64 0.22 -18.14
N LEU A 12 -17.62 -0.96 -18.76
CA LEU A 12 -16.79 -2.07 -18.30
C LEU A 12 -15.30 -1.75 -18.46
N ARG A 13 -14.89 -1.04 -19.51
CA ARG A 13 -13.48 -0.74 -19.77
C ARG A 13 -12.96 0.50 -19.03
N ALA A 14 -13.83 1.30 -18.42
CA ALA A 14 -13.46 2.60 -17.84
C ALA A 14 -12.32 2.54 -16.81
N ASN A 15 -12.18 1.42 -16.09
CA ASN A 15 -11.19 1.24 -15.03
C ASN A 15 -10.21 0.09 -15.27
N GLU A 16 -10.16 -0.44 -16.50
CA GLU A 16 -9.18 -1.43 -16.90
C GLU A 16 -7.76 -0.89 -16.74
N TYR A 17 -6.89 -1.72 -16.22
CA TYR A 17 -5.48 -1.44 -16.06
C TYR A 17 -4.68 -2.71 -16.28
N THR A 18 -3.62 -2.60 -17.08
CA THR A 18 -2.68 -3.68 -17.33
C THR A 18 -1.29 -3.15 -17.01
N HIS A 19 -0.50 -3.96 -16.31
CA HIS A 19 0.92 -3.71 -16.12
C HIS A 19 1.73 -4.92 -16.54
N GLU A 20 2.71 -4.71 -17.40
CA GLU A 20 3.67 -5.73 -17.81
C GLU A 20 5.03 -5.43 -17.18
N PHE A 21 5.65 -6.46 -16.60
CA PHE A 21 6.98 -6.37 -16.03
C PHE A 21 8.02 -6.76 -17.08
N THR A 22 9.18 -6.08 -17.05
CA THR A 22 10.30 -6.36 -17.94
C THR A 22 11.14 -7.57 -17.51
N GLY A 23 10.89 -8.12 -16.32
CA GLY A 23 11.60 -9.27 -15.77
C GLY A 23 11.06 -9.68 -14.40
N GLY A 24 11.64 -10.75 -13.84
CA GLY A 24 11.19 -11.35 -12.57
C GLY A 24 10.27 -12.55 -12.79
N SER A 25 9.66 -13.05 -11.71
CA SER A 25 8.78 -14.22 -11.73
C SER A 25 7.36 -13.92 -12.19
N ILE A 26 6.97 -12.64 -12.26
CA ILE A 26 5.64 -12.19 -12.66
C ILE A 26 5.76 -11.51 -14.02
N LYS A 27 5.03 -12.00 -15.01
CA LYS A 27 5.03 -11.42 -16.36
C LYS A 27 4.22 -10.12 -16.41
N SER A 28 3.02 -10.15 -15.86
CA SER A 28 2.07 -9.03 -15.90
C SER A 28 0.95 -9.23 -14.89
N TYR A 29 0.16 -8.20 -14.67
CA TYR A 29 -1.16 -8.31 -14.05
C TYR A 29 -2.18 -7.41 -14.75
N ASP A 30 -3.43 -7.83 -14.68
CA ASP A 30 -4.59 -7.09 -15.15
C ASP A 30 -5.52 -6.82 -13.97
N SER A 31 -6.05 -5.61 -13.88
CA SER A 31 -7.03 -5.28 -12.85
C SER A 31 -8.11 -4.37 -13.42
N ASN A 32 -9.36 -4.53 -12.96
CA ASN A 32 -10.47 -3.63 -13.25
C ASN A 32 -11.29 -3.34 -11.97
N GLN A 33 -12.11 -2.29 -11.97
CA GLN A 33 -13.02 -1.95 -10.89
C GLN A 33 -14.36 -1.45 -11.43
N LEU A 34 -15.45 -2.07 -10.96
CA LEU A 34 -16.82 -1.67 -11.29
C LEU A 34 -17.58 -1.42 -9.99
N GLY A 35 -17.90 -0.16 -9.71
CA GLY A 35 -18.59 0.22 -8.49
C GLY A 35 -20.06 -0.18 -8.51
N SER A 36 -20.53 -0.78 -7.41
CA SER A 36 -21.96 -0.97 -7.12
C SER A 36 -22.57 0.25 -6.40
N ASN A 37 -21.73 1.05 -5.75
CA ASN A 37 -22.03 2.27 -5.02
C ASN A 37 -21.39 3.50 -5.68
N ASN A 38 -21.90 4.68 -5.32
CA ASN A 38 -21.36 5.98 -5.74
C ASN A 38 -21.29 6.94 -4.53
N PRO A 39 -20.10 7.33 -4.06
CA PRO A 39 -18.78 6.90 -4.54
C PRO A 39 -18.50 5.42 -4.29
N ILE A 40 -17.58 4.83 -5.07
CA ILE A 40 -17.11 3.46 -4.84
C ILE A 40 -16.35 3.36 -3.51
N GLU A 41 -16.66 2.33 -2.72
CA GLU A 41 -15.99 2.08 -1.43
C GLU A 41 -14.79 1.14 -1.58
N ASP A 42 -14.88 0.17 -2.49
CA ASP A 42 -13.80 -0.75 -2.85
C ASP A 42 -12.60 -0.01 -3.43
N THR A 43 -11.40 -0.42 -3.02
CA THR A 43 -10.15 0.01 -3.63
C THR A 43 -9.22 -1.17 -3.86
N ARG A 44 -8.16 -0.91 -4.63
CA ARG A 44 -7.08 -1.86 -4.92
C ARG A 44 -5.74 -1.16 -4.76
N SER A 45 -4.71 -1.93 -4.50
CA SER A 45 -3.35 -1.43 -4.59
C SER A 45 -2.40 -2.52 -5.05
N GLU A 46 -1.44 -2.13 -5.87
CA GLU A 46 -0.39 -2.96 -6.39
C GLU A 46 0.94 -2.21 -6.25
N ALA A 47 1.97 -2.89 -5.76
CA ALA A 47 3.29 -2.28 -5.59
C ALA A 47 4.44 -3.27 -5.63
N SER A 48 5.57 -2.84 -6.16
CA SER A 48 6.85 -3.55 -6.06
C SER A 48 7.65 -3.02 -4.89
N CYS A 49 8.24 -3.91 -4.10
CA CYS A 49 9.23 -3.55 -3.09
C CYS A 49 10.52 -3.09 -3.79
N LEU A 50 11.15 -2.03 -3.30
CA LEU A 50 12.37 -1.48 -3.91
C LEU A 50 13.65 -2.06 -3.32
N LEU A 51 13.60 -2.54 -2.07
CA LEU A 51 14.74 -3.10 -1.35
C LEU A 51 14.70 -4.64 -1.24
N THR A 52 13.60 -5.25 -1.70
CA THR A 52 13.42 -6.70 -1.80
C THR A 52 12.75 -7.02 -3.13
N THR A 53 12.71 -8.28 -3.54
CA THR A 53 12.09 -8.69 -4.81
C THR A 53 10.58 -8.93 -4.71
N GLY A 54 9.95 -8.45 -3.63
CA GLY A 54 8.53 -8.68 -3.35
C GLY A 54 7.62 -7.87 -4.27
N PHE A 55 6.52 -8.48 -4.69
CA PHE A 55 5.39 -7.80 -5.33
C PHE A 55 4.15 -7.99 -4.46
N LEU A 56 3.47 -6.90 -4.15
CA LEU A 56 2.31 -6.85 -3.26
C LEU A 56 1.08 -6.41 -4.04
N VAL A 57 -0.01 -7.18 -3.91
CA VAL A 57 -1.31 -6.89 -4.52
C VAL A 57 -2.42 -7.17 -3.52
N GLY A 58 -3.51 -6.42 -3.64
CA GLY A 58 -4.55 -6.43 -2.63
C GLY A 58 -5.79 -5.68 -3.09
N VAL A 59 -6.93 -6.19 -2.65
CA VAL A 59 -8.26 -5.62 -2.83
C VAL A 59 -8.80 -5.34 -1.44
N PHE A 60 -9.41 -4.18 -1.25
CA PHE A 60 -9.87 -3.68 0.03
C PHE A 60 -11.32 -3.27 -0.13
N ASP A 61 -12.21 -4.04 0.47
CA ASP A 61 -13.66 -3.77 0.53
C ASP A 61 -13.91 -2.76 1.67
N GLY A 62 -14.36 -1.56 1.30
CA GLY A 62 -14.67 -0.50 2.24
C GLY A 62 -16.14 -0.53 2.62
N HIS A 63 -16.47 -0.08 3.83
CA HIS A 63 -17.87 0.07 4.25
C HIS A 63 -18.05 1.33 5.10
N GLY A 64 -19.21 1.99 4.97
CA GLY A 64 -19.49 3.25 5.68
C GLY A 64 -18.65 4.42 5.16
N GLY A 65 -18.31 4.39 3.87
CA GLY A 65 -17.40 5.29 3.17
C GLY A 65 -16.10 4.59 2.73
N GLY A 66 -15.53 5.02 1.60
CA GLY A 66 -14.30 4.44 1.04
C GLY A 66 -12.99 4.89 1.70
N ALA A 67 -13.06 5.78 2.69
CA ALA A 67 -11.88 6.43 3.27
C ALA A 67 -10.94 5.42 3.95
N CYS A 68 -11.46 4.52 4.78
CA CYS A 68 -10.63 3.52 5.48
C CYS A 68 -9.92 2.60 4.49
N ALA A 69 -10.66 2.05 3.52
CA ALA A 69 -10.10 1.18 2.49
C ALA A 69 -8.99 1.89 1.69
N GLN A 70 -9.21 3.16 1.29
CA GLN A 70 -8.19 3.97 0.62
C GLN A 70 -6.94 4.20 1.48
N VAL A 71 -7.13 4.50 2.77
CA VAL A 71 -6.02 4.73 3.70
C VAL A 71 -5.20 3.46 3.89
N VAL A 72 -5.85 2.32 4.11
CA VAL A 72 -5.20 1.01 4.26
C VAL A 72 -4.43 0.65 2.98
N ALA A 73 -5.08 0.72 1.82
CA ALA A 73 -4.49 0.37 0.53
C ALA A 73 -3.20 1.15 0.23
N LYS A 74 -3.15 2.44 0.62
CA LYS A 74 -2.00 3.32 0.37
C LYS A 74 -0.86 3.18 1.38
N ARG A 75 -1.15 2.68 2.59
CA ARG A 75 -0.18 2.65 3.69
C ARG A 75 0.37 1.27 3.96
N LEU A 76 -0.47 0.25 3.91
CA LEU A 76 -0.17 -1.11 4.39
C LEU A 76 1.09 -1.71 3.79
N TYR A 77 1.33 -1.53 2.49
CA TYR A 77 2.49 -2.12 1.83
C TYR A 77 3.82 -1.56 2.33
N LYS A 78 3.88 -0.31 2.78
CA LYS A 78 5.09 0.24 3.42
C LYS A 78 5.36 -0.44 4.76
N TYR A 79 4.30 -0.72 5.53
CA TYR A 79 4.41 -1.43 6.82
C TYR A 79 4.87 -2.89 6.61
N ILE A 80 4.27 -3.59 5.65
CA ILE A 80 4.67 -4.96 5.28
C ILE A 80 6.12 -4.99 4.81
N THR A 81 6.50 -4.10 3.90
CA THR A 81 7.86 -4.05 3.34
C THR A 81 8.89 -3.78 4.43
N ALA A 82 8.63 -2.84 5.34
CA ALA A 82 9.52 -2.55 6.47
C ALA A 82 9.70 -3.76 7.39
N CYS A 83 8.65 -4.52 7.69
CA CYS A 83 8.75 -5.77 8.46
C CYS A 83 9.60 -6.85 7.77
N LEU A 84 9.64 -6.86 6.43
CA LEU A 84 10.35 -7.85 5.63
C LEU A 84 11.81 -7.47 5.33
N LEU A 85 12.22 -6.23 5.65
CA LEU A 85 13.60 -5.82 5.44
C LEU A 85 14.55 -6.62 6.35
N PRO A 86 15.70 -7.06 5.82
CA PRO A 86 16.81 -7.46 6.67
C PRO A 86 17.19 -6.32 7.63
N TYR A 87 17.62 -6.69 8.84
CA TYR A 87 17.92 -5.72 9.90
C TYR A 87 18.88 -4.61 9.47
N GLU A 88 19.93 -4.94 8.71
CA GLU A 88 20.90 -3.97 8.21
C GLU A 88 20.27 -2.95 7.25
N ASN A 89 19.46 -3.43 6.29
CA ASN A 89 18.71 -2.56 5.37
C ASN A 89 17.70 -1.69 6.11
N LEU A 90 17.04 -2.21 7.15
CA LEU A 90 16.13 -1.42 7.99
C LEU A 90 16.88 -0.29 8.70
N MET A 91 18.03 -0.58 9.30
CA MET A 91 18.84 0.43 9.98
C MET A 91 19.32 1.52 9.01
N GLU A 92 19.80 1.12 7.84
CA GLU A 92 20.20 2.07 6.78
C GLU A 92 19.00 2.93 6.34
N TYR A 93 17.85 2.30 6.09
CA TYR A 93 16.63 2.98 5.72
C TYR A 93 16.20 4.02 6.77
N VAL A 94 16.15 3.64 8.06
CA VAL A 94 15.82 4.55 9.17
C VAL A 94 16.81 5.71 9.24
N SER A 95 18.11 5.44 9.05
CA SER A 95 19.14 6.49 9.07
C SER A 95 18.98 7.50 7.93
N SER A 96 18.61 7.02 6.73
CA SER A 96 18.42 7.86 5.54
C SER A 96 17.18 8.75 5.63
N PHE A 97 16.20 8.36 6.46
CA PHE A 97 14.97 9.12 6.73
C PHE A 97 15.24 10.50 7.35
N THR A 98 16.41 10.68 7.99
CA THR A 98 16.84 11.98 8.55
C THR A 98 17.32 12.97 7.49
N LYS A 99 17.74 12.49 6.32
CA LYS A 99 18.31 13.28 5.22
C LYS A 99 17.36 13.42 4.03
N SER A 100 16.52 12.42 3.81
CA SER A 100 15.59 12.31 2.67
C SER A 100 14.39 11.45 3.05
N ASN A 101 13.34 11.42 2.22
CA ASN A 101 12.23 10.48 2.38
C ASN A 101 12.38 9.36 1.33
N PRO A 102 13.24 8.34 1.57
CA PRO A 102 13.46 7.25 0.63
C PRO A 102 12.17 6.48 0.34
N GLN A 103 11.99 6.02 -0.90
CA GLN A 103 10.87 5.16 -1.25
C GLN A 103 11.17 3.70 -0.87
N LEU A 104 10.23 3.02 -0.21
CA LEU A 104 10.30 1.56 0.03
C LEU A 104 9.62 0.73 -1.04
N ILE A 105 8.61 1.33 -1.67
CA ILE A 105 7.75 0.67 -2.64
C ILE A 105 7.55 1.60 -3.83
N GLN A 106 7.39 0.99 -5.00
CA GLN A 106 6.88 1.63 -6.19
C GLN A 106 5.43 1.18 -6.38
N THR A 107 4.48 2.10 -6.25
CA THR A 107 3.06 1.81 -6.49
C THR A 107 2.72 1.88 -7.98
N TYR A 108 1.71 1.11 -8.37
CA TYR A 108 1.16 1.09 -9.71
C TYR A 108 -0.30 1.54 -9.66
N ASN A 109 -0.77 2.17 -10.75
CA ASN A 109 -2.16 2.62 -10.90
C ASN A 109 -2.69 3.49 -9.74
N ASP A 110 -1.82 4.26 -9.08
CA ASP A 110 -2.21 5.11 -7.95
C ASP A 110 -2.85 6.42 -8.44
N LYS A 111 -4.18 6.44 -8.50
CA LYS A 111 -4.96 7.56 -9.06
C LYS A 111 -5.36 8.63 -8.03
N VAL A 112 -5.16 8.38 -6.73
CA VAL A 112 -5.66 9.25 -5.66
C VAL A 112 -4.47 9.82 -4.89
N GLN A 113 -4.53 11.05 -4.42
CA GLN A 113 -3.50 11.61 -3.54
C GLN A 113 -4.15 12.04 -2.23
N PHE A 114 -3.47 11.82 -1.12
CA PHE A 114 -3.89 12.38 0.16
C PHE A 114 -3.63 13.89 0.18
N VAL A 115 -4.46 14.62 0.91
CA VAL A 115 -4.22 16.03 1.25
C VAL A 115 -3.00 16.17 2.16
N ASP A 116 -2.33 17.31 2.06
CA ASP A 116 -0.99 17.55 2.62
C ASP A 116 -0.91 17.30 4.13
N ASP A 117 -1.87 17.83 4.90
CA ASP A 117 -1.89 17.71 6.37
C ASP A 117 -1.97 16.25 6.82
N ILE A 118 -2.76 15.44 6.13
CA ILE A 118 -2.94 14.02 6.42
C ILE A 118 -1.65 13.24 6.07
N ARG A 119 -0.95 13.62 4.99
CA ARG A 119 0.33 12.99 4.62
C ARG A 119 1.38 13.15 5.70
N GLU A 120 1.42 14.30 6.37
CA GLU A 120 2.37 14.55 7.45
C GLU A 120 2.11 13.63 8.64
N ILE A 121 0.84 13.48 9.04
CA ILE A 121 0.42 12.57 10.13
C ILE A 121 0.86 11.14 9.80
N TYR A 122 0.53 10.64 8.60
CA TYR A 122 0.86 9.27 8.21
C TYR A 122 2.37 9.03 8.09
N SER A 123 3.12 10.03 7.64
CA SER A 123 4.59 9.98 7.58
C SER A 123 5.19 9.86 8.99
N LYS A 124 4.66 10.63 9.96
CA LYS A 124 5.10 10.57 11.37
C LYS A 124 4.79 9.21 11.99
N SER A 125 3.59 8.66 11.80
CA SER A 125 3.22 7.34 12.31
C SER A 125 4.12 6.25 11.73
N PHE A 126 4.36 6.28 10.42
CA PHE A 126 5.26 5.32 9.78
C PHE A 126 6.71 5.45 10.27
N LEU A 127 7.21 6.68 10.47
CA LEU A 127 8.54 6.92 11.02
C LEU A 127 8.68 6.37 12.44
N ARG A 128 7.64 6.53 13.28
CA ARG A 128 7.60 5.93 14.61
C ARG A 128 7.67 4.41 14.52
N PHE A 129 6.88 3.81 13.63
CA PHE A 129 6.89 2.36 13.43
C PHE A 129 8.26 1.81 13.04
N ILE A 130 8.94 2.38 12.05
CA ILE A 130 10.24 1.87 11.60
C ILE A 130 11.33 2.05 12.68
N LYS A 131 11.23 3.11 13.51
CA LYS A 131 12.11 3.28 14.68
C LYS A 131 11.87 2.20 15.72
N ASP A 132 10.62 2.00 16.13
CA ASP A 132 10.25 0.93 17.07
C ASP A 132 10.71 -0.45 16.56
N LEU A 133 10.54 -0.69 15.25
CA LEU A 133 10.99 -1.92 14.60
C LEU A 133 12.50 -2.09 14.69
N SER A 134 13.26 -1.01 14.44
CA SER A 134 14.73 -1.01 14.50
C SER A 134 15.28 -1.18 15.93
N GLU A 135 14.59 -0.62 16.93
CA GLU A 135 14.99 -0.65 18.34
C GLU A 135 14.58 -1.95 19.04
N SER A 136 13.57 -2.66 18.52
CA SER A 136 13.10 -3.94 19.06
C SER A 136 14.17 -5.05 19.09
N GLY A 137 15.34 -4.82 18.47
CA GLY A 137 16.46 -5.76 18.50
C GLY A 137 16.19 -7.07 17.76
N GLN A 138 15.13 -7.13 16.93
CA GLN A 138 14.83 -8.26 16.05
C GLN A 138 15.91 -8.38 14.97
N LYS A 139 17.05 -8.99 15.35
CA LYS A 139 18.14 -9.35 14.44
C LYS A 139 17.80 -10.55 13.54
N ARG A 140 16.69 -11.25 13.82
CA ARG A 140 16.18 -12.32 12.98
C ARG A 140 15.20 -11.72 11.96
N ASN A 141 15.32 -12.14 10.71
CA ASN A 141 14.34 -11.83 9.69
C ASN A 141 13.00 -12.47 10.09
N LEU A 142 11.92 -11.68 10.05
CA LEU A 142 10.58 -12.20 10.22
C LEU A 142 10.24 -13.11 9.04
N ASN A 143 9.50 -14.18 9.30
CA ASN A 143 8.88 -14.89 8.20
C ASN A 143 7.71 -14.04 7.64
N ILE A 144 7.24 -14.39 6.44
CA ILE A 144 6.20 -13.61 5.74
C ILE A 144 4.92 -13.50 6.59
N GLN A 145 4.51 -14.57 7.26
CA GLN A 145 3.29 -14.58 8.08
C GLN A 145 3.41 -13.61 9.28
N GLU A 146 4.51 -13.67 10.01
CA GLU A 146 4.79 -12.77 11.15
C GLU A 146 4.88 -11.31 10.68
N ALA A 147 5.55 -11.05 9.56
CA ALA A 147 5.69 -9.72 8.99
C ALA A 147 4.34 -9.11 8.60
N MET A 148 3.49 -9.91 7.94
CA MET A 148 2.12 -9.52 7.57
C MET A 148 1.31 -9.22 8.83
N GLN A 149 1.23 -10.14 9.79
CA GLN A 149 0.45 -9.93 11.02
C GLN A 149 0.90 -8.67 11.76
N LYS A 150 2.21 -8.47 11.93
CA LYS A 150 2.76 -7.29 12.60
C LYS A 150 2.42 -6.00 11.87
N ALA A 151 2.51 -5.99 10.53
CA ALA A 151 2.19 -4.82 9.72
C ALA A 151 0.71 -4.44 9.78
N PHE A 152 -0.19 -5.42 9.68
CA PHE A 152 -1.63 -5.18 9.77
C PHE A 152 -2.03 -4.65 11.15
N LEU A 153 -1.60 -5.31 12.23
CA LEU A 153 -1.89 -4.88 13.60
C LEU A 153 -1.33 -3.49 13.90
N ARG A 154 -0.12 -3.20 13.41
CA ARG A 154 0.49 -1.89 13.65
C ARG A 154 -0.23 -0.78 12.89
N LEU A 155 -0.61 -1.01 11.64
CA LEU A 155 -1.35 0.01 10.89
C LEU A 155 -2.70 0.28 11.53
N ASP A 156 -3.41 -0.75 12.00
CA ASP A 156 -4.68 -0.61 12.71
C ASP A 156 -4.56 0.22 14.01
N GLU A 157 -3.51 -0.03 14.79
CA GLU A 157 -3.19 0.77 15.97
C GLU A 157 -2.88 2.22 15.60
N ASP A 158 -2.03 2.46 14.58
CA ASP A 158 -1.70 3.81 14.15
C ASP A 158 -2.97 4.55 13.67
N LEU A 159 -3.88 3.90 12.92
CA LEU A 159 -5.17 4.49 12.52
C LEU A 159 -6.04 4.85 13.73
N SER A 160 -6.07 3.98 14.74
CA SER A 160 -6.83 4.20 15.97
C SER A 160 -6.30 5.41 16.75
N GLN A 161 -4.97 5.57 16.85
CA GLN A 161 -4.34 6.70 17.53
C GLN A 161 -4.51 8.02 16.77
N GLU A 162 -4.47 7.98 15.43
CA GLU A 162 -4.65 9.15 14.57
C GLU A 162 -6.08 9.69 14.58
N ALA A 163 -7.07 8.86 14.94
CA ALA A 163 -8.47 9.24 15.03
C ALA A 163 -8.84 9.95 16.35
N LEU A 164 -7.92 9.98 17.33
CA LEU A 164 -8.14 10.64 18.61
C LEU A 164 -7.93 12.17 18.48
N PRO A 165 -8.82 12.99 19.07
CA PRO A 165 -8.76 14.46 18.98
C PRO A 165 -7.63 15.09 19.83
#